data_AF-A0A3C0JNY3-F1
#
_entry.id   AF-A0A3C0JNY3-F1
#
_cell.length_a   1.000
_cell.length_b   1.000
_cell.length_c   1.000
_cell.angle_alpha   90.00
_cell.angle_beta   90.00
_cell.angle_gamma   90.00
#
_symmetry.space_group_name_H-M   'P 1'
#
loop_
_entity.id
_entity.type
_entity.pdbx_description
1 polymer ?
#
loop_
_entity_poly.entity_id
_entity_poly.type
_entity_poly.pdbx_seq_one_letter_code
_entity_poly.pdbx_strand_id
1 'polypeptide(L)' 'HAKRALEVAAAGFHNLLFNGPPGSGKTMLARCLPSILPRITSEEALEVAKIYSVSGALPADSPLMLQRPFRAPHYTISNA' A
#
# COMPACT_ATOMS: atom_id res chain seq x y z
N HIS A 1 10.96 4.76 16.43
CA HIS A 1 9.51 5.09 16.47
C HIS A 1 8.75 4.75 15.20
N ALA A 2 9.33 4.89 13.99
CA ALA A 2 8.64 4.63 12.72
C ALA A 2 7.95 3.25 12.64
N LYS A 3 8.63 2.16 13.05
CA LYS A 3 8.06 0.80 13.06
C LYS A 3 6.72 0.74 13.82
N ARG A 4 6.69 1.27 15.05
CA ARG A 4 5.47 1.28 15.88
C ARG A 4 4.36 2.12 15.26
N ALA A 5 4.69 3.27 14.65
CA ALA A 5 3.71 4.08 13.94
C ALA A 5 3.10 3.31 12.75
N LEU A 6 3.92 2.57 12.01
CA LEU A 6 3.46 1.68 10.94
C LEU A 6 2.55 0.56 11.47
N GLU A 7 2.90 -0.09 12.57
CA GLU A 7 2.09 -1.15 13.19
C GLU A 7 0.72 -0.62 13.64
N VAL A 8 0.70 0.54 14.30
CA VAL A 8 -0.56 1.18 14.74
C VAL A 8 -1.41 1.59 13.54
N ALA A 9 -0.82 2.20 12.52
CA ALA A 9 -1.55 2.60 11.33
C ALA A 9 -2.07 1.40 10.53
N ALA A 10 -1.30 0.31 10.45
CA ALA A 10 -1.72 -0.90 9.77
C ALA A 10 -2.89 -1.60 10.50
N ALA A 11 -2.85 -1.65 11.83
CA ALA A 11 -3.93 -2.22 12.64
C ALA A 11 -5.22 -1.38 12.56
N GLY A 12 -5.09 -0.05 12.52
CA GLY A 12 -6.22 0.88 12.52
C GLY A 12 -6.68 1.37 11.15
N PHE A 13 -6.06 0.89 10.05
CA PHE A 13 -6.31 1.39 8.69
C PHE A 13 -6.18 2.92 8.56
N HIS A 14 -5.13 3.49 9.16
CA HIS A 14 -4.87 4.93 9.13
C HIS A 14 -3.96 5.35 7.97
N ASN A 15 -4.18 6.56 7.46
CA ASN A 15 -3.30 7.20 6.51
C ASN A 15 -1.97 7.59 7.17
N LEU A 16 -0.87 7.49 6.41
CA LEU A 16 0.48 7.85 6.85
C LEU A 16 1.07 8.94 5.94
N LEU A 17 1.72 9.93 6.57
CA LEU A 17 2.57 10.91 5.89
C LEU A 17 4.01 10.73 6.38
N PHE A 18 4.94 10.51 5.45
CA PHE A 18 6.36 10.41 5.76
C PHE A 18 7.05 11.75 5.54
N ASN A 19 7.53 12.36 6.63
CA ASN A 19 8.33 13.59 6.57
C ASN A 19 9.75 13.34 7.08
N GLY A 20 10.77 13.83 6.37
CA GLY A 20 12.17 13.73 6.77
C GLY A 20 13.15 13.87 5.61
N PRO A 21 14.46 14.02 5.89
CA PRO A 21 15.48 14.29 4.88
C PRO A 21 15.64 13.15 3.86
N PRO A 22 16.18 13.40 2.66
CA PRO A 22 16.50 12.36 1.69
C PRO A 22 17.34 11.22 2.30
N GLY A 23 17.13 9.99 1.85
CA GLY A 23 17.87 8.82 2.36
C GLY A 23 17.39 8.28 3.72
N SER A 24 16.42 8.91 4.39
CA SER A 24 15.91 8.47 5.71
C SER A 24 15.05 7.19 5.71
N GLY A 25 14.99 6.46 4.59
CA GLY A 25 14.26 5.18 4.49
C GLY A 25 12.75 5.29 4.30
N LYS A 26 12.18 6.47 4.00
CA LYS A 26 10.74 6.66 3.75
C LYS A 26 10.18 5.69 2.71
N THR A 27 10.87 5.53 1.59
CA THR A 27 10.48 4.60 0.51
C THR A 27 10.53 3.14 0.97
N MET A 28 11.52 2.78 1.79
CA MET A 28 11.61 1.44 2.38
C MET A 28 10.41 1.19 3.30
N LEU A 29 10.11 2.13 4.20
CA LEU A 29 8.97 2.03 5.12
C LEU A 29 7.65 1.90 4.36
N ALA A 30 7.42 2.72 3.33
CA ALA A 30 6.22 2.63 2.50
C ALA A 30 6.08 1.25 1.83
N ARG A 31 7.17 0.68 1.30
CA ARG A 31 7.18 -0.66 0.68
C ARG A 31 6.97 -1.79 1.67
N CYS A 32 7.33 -1.62 2.94
CA CYS A 32 7.08 -2.59 4.00
C CYS A 32 5.63 -2.56 4.51
N LEU A 33 4.89 -1.45 4.34
CA LEU A 33 3.54 -1.33 4.89
C LEU A 33 2.57 -2.44 4.41
N PRO A 34 2.50 -2.80 3.11
CA PRO A 34 1.60 -3.86 2.64
C PRO A 34 1.83 -5.22 3.29
N SER A 35 3.06 -5.54 3.69
CA SER A 35 3.39 -6.83 4.29
C SER A 35 2.94 -6.97 5.75
N ILE A 36 2.60 -5.86 6.40
CA ILE A 36 2.14 -5.85 7.80
C ILE A 36 0.66 -5.47 7.93
N LEU A 37 -0.02 -5.18 6.81
CA LEU A 37 -1.46 -4.93 6.80
C LEU A 37 -2.22 -6.23 7.10
N PRO A 38 -3.41 -6.14 7.71
CA PRO A 38 -4.32 -7.28 7.83
C PRO A 38 -4.60 -7.91 6.47
N ARG A 39 -4.82 -9.23 6.46
CA ARG A 39 -5.21 -9.96 5.24
C ARG A 39 -6.44 -9.31 4.61
N ILE A 40 -6.50 -9.35 3.28
CA ILE A 40 -7.66 -8.85 2.56
C ILE A 40 -8.83 -9.82 2.75
N THR A 41 -10.03 -9.28 2.96
CA THR A 41 -11.25 -10.09 2.96
C THR A 41 -11.67 -10.41 1.52
N SER A 42 -12.52 -11.43 1.34
CA SER A 42 -13.05 -11.76 0.00
C SER A 42 -13.84 -10.60 -0.62
N GLU A 43 -14.53 -9.81 0.21
CA GLU A 43 -15.30 -8.65 -0.22
C GLU A 43 -14.38 -7.52 -0.70
N GLU A 44 -13.38 -7.16 0.10
CA GLU A 44 -12.35 -6.19 -0.29
C GLU A 44 -11.63 -6.63 -1.58
N ALA A 45 -11.33 -7.92 -1.73
CA ALA A 45 -10.66 -8.45 -2.91
C ALA A 45 -11.49 -8.26 -4.19
N LEU A 46 -12.81 -8.47 -4.12
CA LEU A 46 -13.73 -8.21 -5.24
C LEU A 46 -13.82 -6.71 -5.56
N GLU A 47 -13.81 -5.84 -4.55
CA GLU A 47 -13.79 -4.39 -4.78
C GLU A 47 -12.52 -3.93 -5.47
N VAL A 48 -11.36 -4.39 -5.01
CA VAL A 48 -10.07 -4.09 -5.64
C VAL A 48 -10.05 -4.64 -7.07
N ALA A 49 -10.53 -5.86 -7.31
CA ALA A 49 -10.60 -6.43 -8.65
C ALA A 49 -11.47 -5.60 -9.61
N LYS A 50 -12.60 -5.05 -9.14
CA LYS A 50 -13.43 -4.12 -9.94
C LYS A 50 -12.65 -2.88 -10.36
N ILE A 51 -11.89 -2.26 -9.45
CA ILE A 51 -11.07 -1.08 -9.75
C ILE A 51 -9.99 -1.42 -10.79
N TYR A 52 -9.28 -2.53 -10.60
CA TYR A 52 -8.22 -2.96 -11.52
C TYR A 52 -8.75 -3.38 -12.90
N SER A 53 -9.96 -3.96 -12.94
CA SER A 53 -10.64 -4.32 -14.19
C SER A 53 -10.94 -3.07 -15.02
N VAL A 54 -11.58 -2.08 -14.40
CA VAL A 54 -11.91 -0.80 -15.07
C VAL A 54 -10.66 -0.02 -15.49
N SER A 55 -9.56 -0.11 -14.74
CA SER A 55 -8.30 0.54 -15.10
C SER A 55 -7.48 -0.24 -16.15
N GLY A 56 -7.93 -1.42 -16.59
CA GLY A 56 -7.19 -2.30 -17.49
C GLY A 56 -5.92 -2.90 -16.89
N ALA A 57 -5.79 -2.86 -15.55
CA ALA A 57 -4.61 -3.35 -14.82
C ALA A 57 -4.82 -4.72 -14.17
N LEU A 58 -5.98 -5.36 -14.36
CA LEU A 58 -6.25 -6.68 -13.79
C LEU A 58 -5.45 -7.76 -14.54
N PRO A 59 -4.64 -8.59 -13.84
CA PRO A 59 -3.92 -9.69 -14.48
C PRO A 59 -4.90 -10.73 -15.04
N ALA A 60 -4.67 -11.17 -16.28
CA ALA A 60 -5.53 -12.17 -16.94
C ALA A 60 -5.57 -13.50 -16.15
N ASP A 61 -4.45 -13.89 -15.56
CA ASP A 61 -4.28 -15.19 -14.88
C ASP A 61 -4.66 -15.15 -13.39
N SER A 62 -4.98 -13.96 -12.86
CA SER A 62 -5.29 -13.77 -11.43
C SER A 62 -6.40 -12.74 -11.24
N PRO A 63 -7.68 -13.13 -11.47
CA PRO A 63 -8.81 -12.21 -11.41
C PRO A 63 -9.15 -11.74 -9.98
N LEU A 64 -8.58 -12.39 -8.95
CA LEU A 64 -8.77 -12.06 -7.54
C LEU A 64 -7.46 -11.53 -6.93
N MET A 65 -7.52 -10.30 -6.43
CA MET A 65 -6.40 -9.64 -5.77
C MET A 65 -6.38 -10.02 -4.28
N LEU A 66 -5.59 -11.04 -3.93
CA LEU A 66 -5.48 -11.54 -2.55
C LEU A 66 -4.39 -10.84 -1.72
N GLN A 67 -3.60 -9.97 -2.33
CA GLN A 67 -2.59 -9.16 -1.65
C GLN A 67 -3.05 -7.72 -1.54
N ARG A 68 -2.66 -7.04 -0.45
CA ARG A 68 -2.94 -5.61 -0.27
C ARG A 68 -2.25 -4.83 -1.39
N PRO A 69 -2.99 -4.07 -2.21
CA PRO A 69 -2.40 -3.34 -3.32
C PRO A 69 -1.43 -2.29 -2.80
N PHE A 70 -0.28 -2.17 -3.44
CA PHE A 70 0.69 -1.12 -3.16
C PHE A 70 0.98 -0.33 -4.41
N ARG A 71 0.72 0.98 -4.34
CA ARG A 71 1.16 1.92 -5.35
C ARG A 71 2.39 2.63 -4.82
N ALA A 72 3.54 2.40 -5.45
CA ALA A 72 4.74 3.13 -5.10
C ALA A 72 4.49 4.64 -5.27
N PRO A 73 5.00 5.49 -4.36
CA PRO A 73 4.96 6.93 -4.54
C PRO A 73 5.58 7.30 -5.89
N HIS A 74 4.89 8.14 -6.66
CA HIS A 74 5.47 8.71 -7.89
C HIS A 74 6.75 9.48 -7.54
N TYR A 75 7.78 9.35 -8.38
CA TYR A 75 9.10 9.95 -8.16
C TYR A 75 9.05 11.47 -7.99
N THR A 76 8.01 12.14 -8.47
CA THR A 76 7.74 13.57 -8.29
C THR A 76 7.32 13.97 -6.88
N ILE A 77 6.96 13.03 -6.00
CA ILE A 77 6.55 13.31 -4.61
C ILE A 77 7.77 13.51 -3.69
N SER A 78 8.98 13.20 -4.16
CA SER A 78 10.23 13.36 -3.39
C SER A 78 10.97 14.68 -3.65
N ASN A 79 10.54 15.50 -4.63
CA ASN A 79 11.05 16.87 -4.78
C ASN A 79 10.28 17.79 -3.82
N ALA A 80 10.71 17.79 -2.56
CA ALA A 80 10.40 18.79 -1.56
C ALA A 80 11.72 19.29 -0.96
#